data_AF-A0A3R9HZF1-F1
#
_entry.id   AF-A0A3R9HZF1-F1
#
_cell.length_a   1.000
_cell.length_b   1.000
_cell.length_c   1.000
_cell.angle_alpha   90.00
_cell.angle_beta   90.00
_cell.angle_gamma   90.00
#
_symmetry.space_group_name_H-M   'P 1'
#
loop_
_entity.id
_entity.type
_entity.pdbx_description
1 polymer ?
#
loop_
_entity_poly.entity_id
_entity_poly.type
_entity_poly.pdbx_seq_one_letter_code
_entity_poly.pdbx_strand_id
1 'polypeptide(L)'
;MKKSQAKGYLLEIVLAKLLKVNGYDLVTSTDNEDNEIVDLPRNGLNIKGRGAYHQFDSLGTFRITPPFTHPIRLFLEAKFYTSNKVGIDRVRMGIGILQDVNTNYSTVTMSDKELKLPKYNYNYAIFSTSGFTGDAQRLALAHKIRLIDLSSGYYSWITFFINQIVDRLFVYLS
;
A
#
# COMPACT_ATOMS: atom_id res chain seq x y z
N MET A 1 -4.00 17.88 -13.53
CA MET A 1 -3.13 16.72 -13.18
C MET A 1 -1.90 16.72 -14.08
N LYS A 2 -0.69 16.54 -13.53
CA LYS A 2 0.55 16.45 -14.32
C LYS A 2 0.77 15.01 -14.87
N LYS A 3 1.55 14.85 -15.95
CA LYS A 3 1.92 13.52 -16.50
C LYS A 3 2.46 12.57 -15.42
N SER A 4 3.34 13.04 -14.54
CA SER A 4 3.91 12.23 -13.46
C SER A 4 2.87 11.73 -12.47
N GLN A 5 1.88 12.56 -12.13
CA GLN A 5 0.76 12.16 -11.26
C GLN A 5 -0.12 11.11 -11.95
N ALA A 6 -0.43 11.29 -13.24
CA ALA A 6 -1.20 10.30 -14.00
C ALA A 6 -0.51 8.93 -14.07
N LYS A 7 0.83 8.91 -14.22
CA LYS A 7 1.62 7.69 -14.20
C LYS A 7 1.57 6.99 -12.83
N GLY A 8 1.63 7.76 -11.74
CA GLY A 8 1.44 7.27 -10.38
C GLY A 8 0.09 6.58 -10.20
N TYR A 9 -1.01 7.28 -10.50
CA TYR A 9 -2.36 6.73 -10.38
C TYR A 9 -2.60 5.48 -11.23
N LEU A 10 -2.08 5.44 -12.47
CA LEU A 10 -2.21 4.23 -13.29
C LEU A 10 -1.41 3.06 -12.72
N LEU A 11 -0.24 3.31 -12.15
CA LEU A 11 0.53 2.27 -11.47
C LEU A 11 -0.24 1.71 -10.28
N GLU A 12 -0.82 2.57 -9.45
CA GLU A 12 -1.67 2.16 -8.31
C GLU A 12 -2.82 1.25 -8.79
N ILE A 13 -3.54 1.63 -9.85
CA ILE A 13 -4.64 0.84 -10.42
C ILE A 13 -4.15 -0.54 -10.90
N VAL A 14 -3.04 -0.59 -11.64
CA VAL A 14 -2.47 -1.85 -12.14
C VAL A 14 -2.07 -2.76 -10.98
N LEU A 15 -1.40 -2.21 -9.96
CA LEU A 15 -0.93 -2.97 -8.81
C LEU A 15 -2.10 -3.45 -7.93
N ALA A 16 -3.12 -2.63 -7.72
CA ALA A 16 -4.35 -3.02 -7.04
C ALA A 16 -5.05 -4.18 -7.78
N LYS A 17 -5.07 -4.14 -9.12
CA LYS A 17 -5.59 -5.25 -9.93
C LYS A 17 -4.74 -6.52 -9.76
N LEU A 18 -3.41 -6.39 -9.70
CA LEU A 18 -2.51 -7.52 -9.44
C LEU A 18 -2.79 -8.15 -8.07
N LEU A 19 -2.99 -7.37 -7.01
CA LEU A 19 -3.43 -7.92 -5.72
C LEU A 19 -4.72 -8.72 -5.86
N LYS A 20 -5.72 -8.14 -6.53
CA LYS A 20 -7.05 -8.76 -6.67
C LYS A 20 -7.01 -10.13 -7.36
N VAL A 21 -6.17 -10.27 -8.39
CA VAL A 21 -6.02 -11.55 -9.11
C VAL A 21 -5.14 -12.54 -8.37
N ASN A 22 -4.30 -12.09 -7.42
CA ASN A 22 -3.45 -12.94 -6.58
C ASN A 22 -4.07 -13.26 -5.22
N GLY A 23 -5.40 -13.28 -5.13
CA GLY A 23 -6.12 -13.76 -3.95
C GLY A 23 -6.32 -12.73 -2.83
N TYR A 24 -6.20 -11.44 -3.13
CA TYR A 24 -6.60 -10.39 -2.21
C TYR A 24 -7.96 -9.80 -2.59
N ASP A 25 -8.72 -9.35 -1.60
CA ASP A 25 -9.85 -8.47 -1.77
C ASP A 25 -9.44 -7.06 -1.32
N LEU A 26 -9.70 -6.08 -2.18
CA LEU A 26 -9.31 -4.69 -1.91
C LEU A 26 -10.26 -4.10 -0.86
N VAL A 27 -9.67 -3.45 0.14
CA VAL A 27 -10.39 -2.71 1.17
C VAL A 27 -10.94 -1.41 0.58
N THR A 28 -12.19 -1.11 0.90
CA THR A 28 -12.97 0.02 0.40
C THR A 28 -13.66 0.74 1.55
N SER A 29 -14.34 1.87 1.28
CA SER A 29 -15.12 2.60 2.30
C SER A 29 -16.24 1.78 2.93
N THR A 30 -16.72 0.72 2.27
CA THR A 30 -17.76 -0.15 2.81
C THR A 30 -17.22 -1.19 3.80
N ASP A 31 -15.91 -1.41 3.82
CA ASP A 31 -15.25 -2.35 4.73
C ASP A 31 -14.94 -1.69 6.09
N ASN A 32 -15.99 -1.18 6.75
CA ASN A 32 -15.88 -0.41 7.99
C ASN A 32 -16.62 -1.06 9.18
N GLU A 33 -16.86 -2.37 9.12
CA GLU A 33 -17.48 -3.11 10.23
C GLU A 33 -16.65 -3.03 11.53
N ASP A 34 -15.33 -2.86 11.38
CA ASP A 34 -14.35 -2.72 12.45
C ASP A 34 -14.08 -1.27 12.87
N ASN A 35 -14.73 -0.28 12.25
CA ASN A 35 -14.46 1.15 12.45
C ASN A 35 -12.98 1.57 12.22
N GLU A 36 -12.20 0.77 11.49
CA GLU A 36 -10.79 1.06 11.23
C GLU A 36 -10.58 1.86 9.96
N ILE A 37 -11.48 1.72 8.99
CA ILE A 37 -11.39 2.37 7.69
C ILE A 37 -12.23 3.65 7.69
N VAL A 38 -11.57 4.78 7.58
CA VAL A 38 -12.22 6.10 7.59
C VAL A 38 -11.99 6.82 6.27
N ASP A 39 -13.06 7.33 5.69
CA ASP A 39 -12.98 8.22 4.53
C ASP A 39 -12.89 9.67 5.03
N LEU A 40 -11.70 10.28 4.87
CA LEU A 40 -11.43 11.64 5.30
C LEU A 40 -11.64 12.62 4.13
N PRO A 41 -12.34 13.76 4.32
CA PRO A 41 -12.80 14.64 3.23
C PRO A 41 -11.74 15.16 2.24
N ARG A 42 -10.46 15.13 2.62
CA ARG A 42 -9.34 15.61 1.78
C ARG A 42 -8.29 14.55 1.47
N ASN A 43 -8.31 13.40 2.16
CA ASN A 43 -7.26 12.38 2.10
C ASN A 43 -7.80 10.99 1.72
N GLY A 44 -9.08 10.90 1.34
CA GLY A 44 -9.71 9.65 0.93
C GLY A 44 -9.68 8.59 2.03
N LEU A 45 -9.50 7.33 1.63
CA LEU A 45 -9.45 6.21 2.56
C LEU A 45 -8.19 6.22 3.41
N ASN A 46 -8.39 6.10 4.71
CA ASN A 46 -7.35 6.01 5.71
C ASN A 46 -7.65 4.83 6.63
N ILE A 47 -6.58 4.26 7.17
CA ILE A 47 -6.65 3.28 8.26
C ILE A 47 -6.34 3.99 9.57
N LYS A 48 -7.10 3.67 10.61
CA LYS A 48 -6.84 4.13 11.98
C LYS A 48 -5.65 3.35 12.55
N GLY A 49 -4.58 4.06 12.90
CA GLY A 49 -3.52 3.58 13.78
C GLY A 49 -3.72 4.09 15.22
N ARG A 50 -2.83 3.67 16.13
CA ARG A 50 -2.89 4.09 17.54
C ARG A 50 -2.62 5.57 17.73
N GLY A 51 -1.69 6.12 16.96
CA GLY A 51 -1.19 7.48 17.07
C GLY A 51 -1.68 8.40 15.95
N ALA A 52 -2.07 7.87 14.78
CA ALA A 52 -2.54 8.67 13.66
C ALA A 52 -3.43 7.89 12.67
N TYR A 53 -4.08 8.62 11.76
CA TYR A 53 -4.69 8.05 10.56
C TYR A 53 -3.65 7.99 9.45
N HIS A 54 -3.63 6.87 8.71
CA HIS A 54 -2.67 6.64 7.62
C HIS A 54 -3.39 6.44 6.30
N GLN A 55 -3.07 7.28 5.31
CA GLN A 55 -3.54 7.09 3.95
C GLN A 55 -2.76 5.93 3.31
N PHE A 56 -3.40 5.21 2.40
CA PHE A 56 -2.77 4.13 1.64
C PHE A 56 -3.18 4.22 0.16
N ASP A 57 -2.26 3.85 -0.74
CA ASP A 57 -2.58 3.76 -2.17
C ASP A 57 -3.51 2.57 -2.44
N SER A 58 -3.22 1.43 -1.80
CA SER A 58 -4.08 0.24 -1.81
C SER A 58 -3.86 -0.60 -0.56
N LEU A 59 -4.95 -1.15 -0.03
CA LEU A 59 -4.94 -2.09 1.08
C LEU A 59 -5.71 -3.34 0.66
N GLY A 60 -5.10 -4.51 0.75
CA GLY A 60 -5.72 -5.77 0.37
C GLY A 60 -5.81 -6.73 1.53
N THR A 61 -6.96 -7.37 1.73
CA THR A 61 -7.14 -8.49 2.67
C THR A 61 -6.94 -9.80 1.91
N PHE A 62 -6.04 -10.66 2.38
CA PHE A 62 -5.81 -11.96 1.74
C PHE A 62 -6.99 -12.89 2.02
N ARG A 63 -7.51 -13.56 0.98
CA ARG A 63 -8.73 -14.38 1.06
C ARG A 63 -8.62 -15.59 1.96
N ILE A 64 -7.42 -16.08 2.21
CA ILE A 64 -7.18 -17.30 2.99
C ILE A 64 -6.43 -16.90 4.25
N THR A 65 -7.06 -17.08 5.40
CA THR A 65 -6.41 -16.88 6.70
C THR A 65 -5.73 -18.18 7.13
N PRO A 66 -4.39 -18.19 7.32
CA PRO A 66 -3.72 -19.35 7.86
C PRO A 66 -4.25 -19.69 9.28
N PRO A 67 -4.35 -20.98 9.65
CA PRO A 67 -4.78 -21.37 11.00
C PRO A 67 -3.96 -20.69 12.09
N PHE A 68 -4.61 -20.36 13.20
CA PHE A 68 -3.99 -19.74 14.39
C PHE A 68 -3.34 -18.37 14.16
N THR A 69 -3.73 -17.66 13.09
CA THR A 69 -3.27 -16.30 12.81
C THR A 69 -4.44 -15.38 12.50
N HIS A 70 -4.25 -14.07 12.71
CA HIS A 70 -5.20 -13.07 12.22
C HIS A 70 -5.16 -12.99 10.69
N PRO A 71 -6.29 -12.67 10.04
CA PRO A 71 -6.34 -12.35 8.61
C PRO A 71 -5.25 -11.36 8.20
N ILE A 72 -4.68 -11.57 7.02
CA ILE A 72 -3.55 -10.77 6.54
C ILE A 72 -4.08 -9.58 5.75
N ARG A 73 -3.70 -8.37 6.15
CA ARG A 73 -3.86 -7.16 5.34
C ARG A 73 -2.49 -6.71 4.80
N LEU A 74 -2.44 -6.29 3.54
CA LEU A 74 -1.22 -5.84 2.86
C LEU A 74 -1.41 -4.41 2.36
N PHE A 75 -0.61 -3.49 2.92
CA PHE A 75 -0.38 -2.19 2.31
C PHE A 75 0.43 -2.37 1.04
N LEU A 76 -0.05 -1.74 -0.03
CA LEU A 76 0.67 -1.61 -1.27
C LEU A 76 0.90 -0.14 -1.53
N GLU A 77 2.17 0.25 -1.57
CA GLU A 77 2.63 1.59 -1.90
C GLU A 77 3.25 1.58 -3.31
N ALA A 78 2.80 2.49 -4.17
CA ALA A 78 3.29 2.66 -5.52
C ALA A 78 4.21 3.87 -5.63
N LYS A 79 5.39 3.69 -6.23
CA LYS A 79 6.33 4.78 -6.52
C LYS A 79 6.75 4.77 -7.98
N PHE A 80 6.12 5.67 -8.74
CA PHE A 80 6.49 5.91 -10.13
C PHE A 80 7.52 7.04 -10.23
N TYR A 81 8.81 6.68 -10.21
CA TYR A 81 9.91 7.62 -10.42
C TYR A 81 10.68 7.28 -11.71
N THR A 82 11.19 8.30 -12.39
CA THR A 82 11.91 8.12 -13.67
C THR A 82 13.39 7.77 -13.46
N SER A 83 14.05 8.42 -12.50
CA SER A 83 15.51 8.31 -12.31
C SER A 83 15.92 8.18 -10.84
N ASN A 84 15.18 8.81 -9.93
CA ASN A 84 15.49 8.76 -8.50
C ASN A 84 15.03 7.45 -7.89
N LYS A 85 15.96 6.71 -7.27
CA LYS A 85 15.65 5.50 -6.49
C LYS A 85 14.86 5.85 -5.24
N VAL A 86 13.99 4.95 -4.80
CA VAL A 86 13.26 5.09 -3.54
C VAL A 86 14.25 4.99 -2.37
N GLY A 87 14.21 6.01 -1.51
CA GLY A 87 15.11 6.16 -0.37
C GLY A 87 14.64 5.45 0.90
N ILE A 88 15.53 5.46 1.90
CA ILE A 88 15.31 4.86 3.22
C ILE A 88 14.14 5.51 3.97
N ASP A 89 13.83 6.77 3.69
CA ASP A 89 12.71 7.53 4.27
C ASP A 89 11.36 6.84 4.05
N ARG A 90 11.14 6.28 2.85
CA ARG A 90 9.89 5.57 2.53
C ARG A 90 9.76 4.26 3.27
N VAL A 91 10.87 3.55 3.46
CA VAL A 91 10.89 2.33 4.26
C VAL A 91 10.61 2.65 5.74
N ARG A 92 11.24 3.71 6.29
CA ARG A 92 10.98 4.17 7.67
C ARG A 92 9.52 4.55 7.89
N MET A 93 8.91 5.23 6.93
CA MET A 93 7.49 5.58 6.97
C MET A 93 6.62 4.32 7.01
N GLY A 94 6.86 3.35 6.12
CA GLY A 94 6.14 2.06 6.15
C GLY A 94 6.31 1.29 7.46
N ILE A 95 7.51 1.31 8.07
CA ILE A 95 7.75 0.71 9.40
C ILE A 95 6.90 1.42 10.47
N GLY A 96 6.90 2.76 10.48
CA GLY A 96 6.12 3.55 11.43
C GLY A 96 4.62 3.25 11.32
N ILE A 97 4.09 3.19 10.09
CA ILE A 97 2.69 2.82 9.83
C ILE A 97 2.42 1.40 10.37
N LEU A 98 3.25 0.41 10.02
CA LEU A 98 3.07 -0.96 10.48
C LEU A 98 3.09 -1.09 12.00
N GLN A 99 3.99 -0.38 12.68
CA GLN A 99 4.02 -0.36 14.14
C GLN A 99 2.75 0.26 14.71
N ASP A 100 2.28 1.35 14.12
CA ASP A 100 1.11 2.06 14.63
C ASP A 100 -0.19 1.27 14.47
N VAL A 101 -0.41 0.65 13.31
CA VAL A 101 -1.62 -0.14 13.03
C VAL A 101 -1.61 -1.51 13.71
N ASN A 102 -0.47 -2.21 13.74
CA ASN A 102 -0.39 -3.51 14.43
C ASN A 102 -0.40 -3.38 15.95
N THR A 103 -0.24 -2.18 16.50
CA THR A 103 -0.36 -1.91 17.95
C THR A 103 -1.61 -1.11 18.31
N ASN A 104 -2.55 -0.93 17.38
CA ASN A 104 -3.74 -0.08 17.56
C ASN A 104 -4.75 -0.59 18.60
N TYR A 105 -4.56 -1.79 19.15
CA TYR A 105 -5.51 -2.40 20.08
C TYR A 105 -4.98 -2.38 21.51
N SER A 106 -5.44 -1.41 22.32
CA SER A 106 -5.25 -1.43 23.77
C SER A 106 -6.46 -2.09 24.43
N THR A 107 -6.34 -3.37 24.78
CA THR A 107 -7.48 -4.20 25.23
C THR A 107 -7.96 -3.89 26.64
N VAL A 108 -7.21 -3.14 27.44
CA VAL A 108 -7.52 -2.87 28.86
C VAL A 108 -8.82 -2.09 29.03
N THR A 109 -9.16 -1.21 28.08
CA THR A 109 -10.31 -0.30 28.17
C THR A 109 -11.37 -0.57 27.09
N MET A 110 -11.23 -1.67 26.32
CA MET A 110 -12.16 -2.00 25.23
C MET A 110 -13.43 -2.65 25.78
N SER A 111 -14.57 -2.33 25.16
CA SER A 111 -15.83 -3.02 25.39
C SER A 111 -15.83 -4.43 24.79
N ASP A 112 -16.73 -5.30 25.26
CA ASP A 112 -16.92 -6.65 24.71
C ASP A 112 -17.24 -6.65 23.21
N LYS A 113 -17.89 -5.59 22.72
CA LYS A 113 -18.17 -5.43 21.28
C LYS A 113 -16.89 -5.16 20.50
N GLU A 114 -16.03 -4.27 21.00
CA GLU A 114 -14.77 -3.92 20.35
C GLU A 114 -13.77 -5.09 20.39
N LEU A 115 -13.78 -5.89 21.46
CA LEU A 115 -12.93 -7.09 21.57
C LEU A 115 -13.26 -8.17 20.53
N LYS A 116 -14.49 -8.18 20.00
CA LYS A 116 -14.98 -9.11 18.98
C LYS A 116 -14.74 -8.63 17.54
N LEU A 117 -14.29 -7.38 17.35
CA LEU A 117 -13.99 -6.88 16.02
C LEU A 117 -12.84 -7.69 15.38
N PRO A 118 -12.88 -7.91 14.06
CA PRO A 118 -11.79 -8.55 13.35
C PRO A 118 -10.47 -7.83 13.60
N LYS A 119 -9.42 -8.60 13.86
CA LYS A 119 -8.05 -8.09 13.97
C LYS A 119 -7.28 -8.54 12.76
N TYR A 120 -6.30 -7.75 12.35
CA TYR A 120 -5.51 -8.04 11.16
C TYR A 120 -4.02 -8.04 11.45
N ASN A 121 -3.30 -8.90 10.75
CA ASN A 121 -1.85 -8.86 10.66
C ASN A 121 -1.48 -8.01 9.44
N TYR A 122 -1.06 -6.77 9.69
CA TYR A 122 -0.68 -5.84 8.62
C TYR A 122 0.75 -6.07 8.16
N ASN A 123 0.93 -6.19 6.85
CA ASN A 123 2.20 -6.25 6.14
C ASN A 123 2.31 -5.08 5.16
N TYR A 124 3.53 -4.76 4.71
CA TYR A 124 3.78 -3.61 3.83
C TYR A 124 4.65 -3.99 2.64
N ALA A 125 4.23 -3.57 1.45
CA ALA A 125 4.98 -3.71 0.21
C ALA A 125 5.12 -2.36 -0.49
N ILE A 126 6.33 -2.07 -0.98
CA ILE A 126 6.64 -0.90 -1.78
C ILE A 126 7.06 -1.35 -3.17
N PHE A 127 6.39 -0.83 -4.19
CA PHE A 127 6.69 -1.05 -5.60
C PHE A 127 7.36 0.19 -6.17
N SER A 128 8.47 0.02 -6.89
CA SER A 128 9.22 1.16 -7.47
C SER A 128 9.58 0.91 -8.93
N THR A 129 9.33 1.91 -9.79
CA THR A 129 9.72 1.87 -11.22
C THR A 129 11.18 2.27 -11.46
N SER A 130 11.86 2.82 -10.46
CA SER A 130 13.27 3.21 -10.52
C SER A 130 14.18 2.37 -9.60
N GLY A 131 13.59 1.45 -8.85
CA GLY A 131 14.27 0.64 -7.84
C GLY A 131 14.49 1.36 -6.51
N PHE A 132 15.42 0.84 -5.72
CA PHE A 132 15.63 1.22 -4.32
C PHE A 132 17.12 1.49 -4.03
N THR A 133 17.39 2.38 -3.08
CA THR A 133 18.77 2.59 -2.58
C THR A 133 19.22 1.39 -1.72
N GLY A 134 20.54 1.19 -1.59
CA GLY A 134 21.08 0.10 -0.78
C GLY A 134 20.67 0.18 0.70
N ASP A 135 20.58 1.41 1.25
CA ASP A 135 20.10 1.63 2.61
C ASP A 135 18.63 1.27 2.78
N ALA A 136 17.78 1.61 1.79
CA ALA A 136 16.38 1.21 1.79
C ALA A 136 16.24 -0.32 1.77
N GLN A 137 17.02 -1.01 0.94
CA GLN A 137 17.01 -2.47 0.85
C GLN A 137 17.42 -3.14 2.16
N ARG A 138 18.51 -2.68 2.79
CA ARG A 138 18.98 -3.21 4.08
C ARG A 138 17.94 -3.03 5.19
N LEU A 139 17.38 -1.82 5.30
CA LEU A 139 16.37 -1.54 6.32
C LEU A 139 15.09 -2.34 6.08
N ALA A 140 14.64 -2.43 4.84
CA ALA A 140 13.42 -3.16 4.49
C ALA A 140 13.54 -4.65 4.83
N LEU A 141 14.70 -5.26 4.53
CA LEU A 141 14.99 -6.64 4.89
C LEU A 141 14.94 -6.85 6.41
N ALA A 142 15.56 -5.97 7.19
CA ALA A 142 15.57 -6.05 8.65
C ALA A 142 14.16 -5.94 9.27
N HIS A 143 13.27 -5.18 8.65
CA HIS A 143 11.92 -4.93 9.17
C HIS A 143 10.79 -5.61 8.38
N LYS A 144 11.11 -6.57 7.50
CA LYS A 144 10.15 -7.36 6.71
C LYS A 144 9.24 -6.50 5.81
N ILE A 145 9.70 -5.32 5.40
CA ILE A 145 9.04 -4.53 4.35
C ILE A 145 9.41 -5.16 3.00
N ARG A 146 8.40 -5.48 2.17
CA ARG A 146 8.63 -6.07 0.85
C ARG A 146 8.96 -4.98 -0.16
N LEU A 147 10.06 -5.14 -0.89
CA LEU A 147 10.44 -4.23 -1.97
C LEU A 147 10.31 -4.95 -3.31
N ILE A 148 9.50 -4.40 -4.22
CA ILE A 148 9.30 -4.94 -5.56
C ILE A 148 9.89 -3.95 -6.57
N ASP A 149 10.98 -4.36 -7.21
CA ASP A 149 11.71 -3.54 -8.17
C ASP A 149 11.19 -3.78 -9.59
N LEU A 150 10.38 -2.84 -10.06
CA LEU A 150 9.80 -2.83 -11.41
C LEU A 150 10.75 -2.24 -12.47
N SER A 151 11.92 -1.73 -12.06
CA SER A 151 12.96 -1.30 -13.00
C SER A 151 13.71 -2.50 -13.61
N SER A 152 13.59 -3.67 -12.98
CA SER A 152 14.10 -4.92 -13.52
C SER A 152 13.35 -5.32 -14.80
N GLY A 153 14.05 -5.92 -15.77
CA GLY A 153 13.51 -6.20 -17.11
C GLY A 153 12.23 -7.03 -17.13
N TYR A 154 12.00 -7.87 -16.11
CA TYR A 154 10.83 -8.76 -16.01
C TYR A 154 9.49 -8.00 -15.95
N TYR A 155 9.48 -6.80 -15.37
CA TYR A 155 8.25 -5.99 -15.22
C TYR A 155 8.22 -4.77 -16.15
N SER A 156 9.17 -4.65 -17.07
CA SER A 156 9.31 -3.51 -17.98
C SER A 156 8.06 -3.23 -18.82
N TRP A 157 7.26 -4.26 -19.11
CA TRP A 157 6.01 -4.12 -19.86
C TRP A 157 4.97 -3.27 -19.09
N ILE A 158 4.93 -3.34 -17.76
CA ILE A 158 4.00 -2.54 -16.94
C ILE A 158 4.30 -1.05 -17.13
N THR A 159 5.57 -0.68 -16.94
CA THR A 159 5.99 0.72 -17.06
C THR A 159 5.88 1.22 -18.49
N PHE A 160 6.17 0.37 -19.48
CA PHE A 160 5.97 0.68 -20.90
C PHE A 160 4.52 1.05 -21.22
N PHE A 161 3.53 0.22 -20.86
CA PHE A 161 2.13 0.50 -21.17
C PHE A 161 1.60 1.71 -20.42
N ILE A 162 2.00 1.92 -19.16
CA ILE A 162 1.63 3.13 -18.40
C ILE A 162 2.15 4.38 -19.12
N ASN A 163 3.41 4.37 -19.57
CA ASN A 163 3.97 5.49 -20.32
C ASN A 163 3.19 5.74 -21.62
N GLN A 164 2.91 4.69 -22.40
CA GLN A 164 2.15 4.81 -23.66
C GLN A 164 0.75 5.40 -23.45
N ILE A 165 0.02 4.93 -22.44
CA ILE A 165 -1.33 5.44 -22.13
C ILE A 165 -1.26 6.92 -21.76
N VAL A 166 -0.36 7.30 -20.84
CA VAL A 166 -0.24 8.70 -20.40
C VAL A 166 0.23 9.61 -21.53
N ASP A 167 1.20 9.18 -22.33
CA ASP A 167 1.69 10.01 -23.42
C ASP A 167 0.61 10.24 -24.47
N ARG A 168 -0.17 9.23 -24.84
CA ARG A 168 -1.33 9.40 -25.73
C ARG A 168 -2.38 10.35 -25.14
N LEU A 169 -2.77 10.17 -23.88
CA LEU A 169 -3.78 11.01 -23.23
C LEU A 169 -3.41 12.49 -23.21
N PHE A 170 -2.12 12.81 -23.02
CA PHE A 170 -1.66 14.18 -22.91
C PHE A 170 -1.25 14.81 -24.26
N VAL A 171 -1.08 14.03 -25.33
CA VAL A 171 -0.87 14.56 -26.69
C VAL A 171 -2.14 15.20 -27.25
N TYR A 172 -3.33 14.72 -26.86
CA TYR A 172 -4.61 15.28 -27.31
C TYR A 172 -5.08 16.51 -26.49
N LEU A 173 -4.28 16.97 -25.51
CA LEU A 173 -4.62 18.08 -24.61
C LEU A 173 -3.71 19.31 -24.80
N SER A 174 -2.87 19.30 -25.85
CA SER A 174 -1.99 20.39 -26.28
C SER A 174 -2.33 20.81 -27.70
#